data_AF-V4TT42-F1
#
_entry.id   AF-V4TT42-F1
#
_cell.length_a   1.000
_cell.length_b   1.000
_cell.length_c   1.000
_cell.angle_alpha   90.00
_cell.angle_beta   90.00
_cell.angle_gamma   90.00
#
_symmetry.space_group_name_H-M   'P 1'
#
loop_
_entity.id
_entity.type
_entity.pdbx_description
1 polymer ?
#
loop_
_entity_poly.entity_id
_entity_poly.type
_entity_poly.pdbx_seq_one_letter_code
_entity_poly.pdbx_strand_id
1 'polypeptide(L)'
;MAKKNPRGAPIRKTAEQILRESQEHFGEQKSVDPTALYDYRLHKRNDFEDSIRRVPGDTAVWINYAKWEGSQNEFDRARSMWELALEEDCRNHTLWCKYAEFEMINKFINHARNVWDRAVAVLPHVDQLWYKYIRMEEIAGNVAAARLIFDRWMHWTPDQQAWLSYIKFELRYEQVELARQVFERLVQCHPNVVSSWIKYAKFEMRRGEIDRARNVYERALEKKLADGDGDDDEGAEQLFVAFAEFEERYKESESEALRKEFGDWVLIEDAIVGKGKAPKDKAYIHFEKSQGERERRRALYERLVERTKHLKVWISYAKFEASALSKDGGNPDLSEADLCERKKQSIRGARRVFEKGINYYKTSAPEMMEERVMLLEEWLNMERSFGELGDVNLVQAMLPKKLKKRRQIASDNGLSAGYGEYIDYLFPEESQKTNFKILEAASKWIKKKIVSNDQ
;
A
#
# COMPACT_ATOMS: atom_id res chain seq x y z
N MET A 1 -2.63 100.96 -9.78
CA MET A 1 -1.62 100.33 -10.66
C MET A 1 -0.43 99.89 -9.83
N ALA A 2 -0.11 98.60 -9.72
CA ALA A 2 1.24 98.10 -9.45
C ALA A 2 1.29 96.55 -9.55
N LYS A 3 1.71 96.10 -10.74
CA LYS A 3 2.33 94.84 -11.17
C LYS A 3 2.38 93.64 -10.20
N LYS A 4 1.63 92.58 -10.54
CA LYS A 4 1.89 91.19 -10.10
C LYS A 4 3.22 90.71 -10.72
N ASN A 5 4.21 90.42 -9.88
CA ASN A 5 5.42 89.67 -10.28
C ASN A 5 5.10 88.16 -10.34
N PRO A 6 5.56 87.42 -11.36
CA PRO A 6 5.31 86.00 -11.48
C PRO A 6 6.15 85.21 -10.46
N ARG A 7 5.50 84.25 -9.79
CA ARG A 7 6.12 83.31 -8.85
C ARG A 7 7.31 82.61 -9.51
N GLY A 8 8.49 82.73 -8.90
CA GLY A 8 9.68 81.96 -9.29
C GLY A 8 9.40 80.46 -9.17
N ALA A 9 9.65 79.73 -10.25
CA ALA A 9 9.53 78.28 -10.27
C ALA A 9 10.54 77.65 -9.30
N PRO A 10 10.21 76.54 -8.60
CA PRO A 10 11.16 75.82 -7.78
C PRO A 10 12.31 75.34 -8.68
N ILE A 11 13.54 75.70 -8.32
CA ILE A 11 14.76 75.25 -8.99
C ILE A 11 14.79 73.72 -8.89
N ARG A 12 14.53 73.03 -10.01
CA ARG A 12 14.68 71.57 -10.10
C ARG A 12 16.18 71.27 -9.99
N LYS A 13 16.62 70.79 -8.82
CA LYS A 13 17.97 70.22 -8.67
C LYS A 13 18.12 69.08 -9.68
N THR A 14 19.15 69.15 -10.53
CA THR A 14 19.50 68.09 -11.48
C THR A 14 20.03 66.88 -10.72
N ALA A 15 19.84 65.67 -11.29
CA ALA A 15 20.23 64.41 -10.65
C ALA A 15 21.72 64.38 -10.24
N GLU A 16 22.60 65.03 -11.01
CA GLU A 16 24.03 65.19 -10.67
C GLU A 16 24.27 66.05 -9.43
N GLN A 17 23.43 67.06 -9.19
CA GLN A 17 23.54 67.94 -8.03
C GLN A 17 23.11 67.22 -6.74
N ILE A 18 22.13 66.33 -6.84
CA ILE A 18 21.70 65.43 -5.76
C ILE A 18 22.78 64.36 -5.48
N LEU A 19 23.38 63.80 -6.54
CA LEU A 19 24.47 62.83 -6.40
C LEU A 19 25.72 63.45 -5.76
N ARG A 20 26.06 64.70 -6.12
CA ARG A 20 27.17 65.45 -5.53
C ARG A 20 26.91 65.82 -4.07
N GLU A 21 25.71 66.29 -3.73
CA GLU A 21 25.30 66.50 -2.33
C GLU A 21 25.31 65.18 -1.54
N SER A 22 24.94 64.06 -2.17
CA SER A 22 25.04 62.74 -1.52
C SER A 22 26.50 62.33 -1.29
N GLN A 23 27.40 62.56 -2.25
CA GLN A 23 28.82 62.21 -2.15
C GLN A 23 29.56 63.06 -1.11
N GLU A 24 29.21 64.34 -0.97
CA GLU A 24 29.73 65.22 0.10
C GLU A 24 29.25 64.76 1.50
N HIS A 25 28.03 64.18 1.60
CA HIS A 25 27.54 63.54 2.83
C HIS A 25 28.04 62.11 3.07
N PHE A 26 28.60 61.43 2.07
CA PHE A 26 29.23 60.11 2.22
C PHE A 26 30.65 60.20 2.83
N GLY A 27 31.23 61.39 2.93
CA GLY A 27 32.56 61.63 3.53
C GLY A 27 32.60 61.74 5.06
N GLU A 28 31.45 61.81 5.72
CA GLU A 28 31.34 61.75 7.19
C GLU A 28 30.47 60.57 7.60
N GLN A 29 30.98 59.35 7.39
CA GLN A 29 30.60 58.26 8.28
C GLN A 29 31.08 58.64 9.68
N LYS A 30 30.19 59.27 10.47
CA LYS A 30 30.41 59.53 11.89
C LYS A 30 30.93 58.23 12.51
N SER A 31 32.18 58.22 12.97
CA SER A 31 32.68 57.14 13.81
C SER A 31 31.72 57.05 14.98
N VAL A 32 30.93 55.97 15.04
CA VAL A 32 29.96 55.81 16.11
C VAL A 32 30.76 55.80 17.41
N ASP A 33 30.42 56.69 18.35
CA ASP A 33 31.07 56.77 19.65
C ASP A 33 31.03 55.38 20.33
N PRO A 34 32.18 54.76 20.59
CA PRO A 34 32.25 53.44 21.22
C PRO A 34 31.49 53.37 22.55
N THR A 35 31.38 54.48 23.26
CA THR A 35 30.65 54.59 24.55
C THR A 35 29.14 54.48 24.34
N ALA A 36 28.60 55.21 23.36
CA ALA A 36 27.17 55.14 23.03
C ALA A 36 26.75 53.76 22.51
N LEU A 37 27.63 53.05 21.79
CA LEU A 37 27.40 51.67 21.37
C LEU A 37 27.36 50.70 22.57
N TYR A 38 28.23 50.93 23.56
CA TYR A 38 28.27 50.13 24.78
C TYR A 38 26.97 50.30 25.58
N ASP A 39 26.52 51.54 25.80
CA ASP A 39 25.30 51.83 26.55
C ASP A 39 24.06 51.28 25.84
N TYR A 40 24.00 51.40 24.51
CA TYR A 40 22.93 50.79 23.71
C TYR A 40 22.88 49.28 23.89
N ARG A 41 24.03 48.59 23.82
CA ARG A 41 24.11 47.13 24.01
C ARG A 41 23.67 46.74 25.42
N LEU A 42 24.11 47.48 26.44
CA LEU A 42 23.74 47.21 27.83
C LEU A 42 22.24 47.36 28.06
N HIS A 43 21.63 48.44 27.56
CA HIS A 43 20.18 48.64 27.65
C HIS A 43 19.40 47.52 26.96
N LYS A 44 19.82 47.15 25.75
CA LYS A 44 19.18 46.04 25.02
C LYS A 44 19.29 44.70 25.73
N ARG A 45 20.43 44.40 26.36
CA ARG A 45 20.60 43.19 27.18
C ARG A 45 19.64 43.19 28.36
N ASN A 46 19.55 44.30 29.08
CA ASN A 46 18.63 44.44 30.20
C ASN A 46 17.16 44.24 29.77
N ASP A 47 16.76 44.76 28.59
CA ASP A 47 15.42 44.54 28.05
C ASP A 47 15.12 43.04 27.81
N PHE A 48 16.09 42.30 27.27
CA PHE A 48 15.95 40.85 27.06
C PHE A 48 15.91 40.09 28.38
N GLU A 49 16.80 40.43 29.32
CA GLU A 49 16.82 39.80 30.65
C GLU A 49 15.53 40.07 31.44
N ASP A 50 15.00 41.30 31.38
CA ASP A 50 13.70 41.62 31.99
C ASP A 50 12.55 40.86 31.33
N SER A 51 12.61 40.66 30.01
CA SER A 51 11.63 39.86 29.29
C SER A 51 11.66 38.39 29.72
N ILE A 52 12.86 37.82 29.91
CA ILE A 52 13.06 36.46 30.44
C ILE A 52 12.54 36.37 31.89
N ARG A 53 12.84 37.36 32.74
CA ARG A 53 12.34 37.39 34.13
C ARG A 53 10.82 37.43 34.20
N ARG A 54 10.17 38.14 33.26
CA ARG A 54 8.70 38.22 33.18
C ARG A 54 8.07 36.93 32.69
N VAL A 55 8.68 36.27 31.70
CA VAL A 55 8.17 35.03 31.09
C VAL A 55 9.31 34.03 30.90
N PRO A 56 9.70 33.27 31.95
CA PRO A 56 10.87 32.39 31.92
C PRO A 56 10.79 31.27 30.86
N GLY A 57 9.58 30.77 30.59
CA GLY A 57 9.35 29.65 29.67
C GLY A 57 9.22 30.02 28.19
N ASP A 58 9.33 31.31 27.81
CA ASP A 58 9.24 31.69 26.40
C ASP A 58 10.58 31.47 25.67
N THR A 59 10.70 30.31 25.02
CA THR A 59 11.87 29.94 24.21
C THR A 59 12.15 30.95 23.10
N ALA A 60 11.16 31.70 22.62
CA ALA A 60 11.35 32.68 21.55
C ALA A 60 12.19 33.88 22.00
N VAL A 61 12.06 34.31 23.26
CA VAL A 61 12.86 35.41 23.82
C VAL A 61 14.34 35.04 23.85
N TRP A 62 14.65 33.83 24.32
CA TRP A 62 16.01 33.28 24.31
C TRP A 62 16.61 33.20 22.91
N ILE A 63 15.84 32.69 21.94
CA ILE A 63 16.26 32.61 20.53
C ILE A 63 16.59 34.00 19.97
N ASN A 64 15.72 34.99 20.23
CA ASN A 64 15.90 36.34 19.71
C ASN A 64 17.10 37.03 20.37
N TYR A 65 17.30 36.81 21.67
CA TYR A 65 18.45 37.34 22.39
C TYR A 65 19.76 36.76 21.85
N ALA A 66 19.84 35.44 21.68
CA ALA A 66 21.04 34.78 21.15
C ALA A 66 21.35 35.22 19.70
N LYS A 67 20.32 35.38 18.85
CA LYS A 67 20.48 35.93 17.50
C LYS A 67 20.97 37.38 17.50
N TRP A 68 20.47 38.19 18.43
CA TRP A 68 20.89 39.58 18.57
C TRP A 68 22.35 39.67 19.04
N GLU A 69 22.79 38.89 20.03
CA GLU A 69 24.21 38.82 20.42
C GLU A 69 25.11 38.35 19.26
N GLY A 70 24.63 37.38 18.47
CA GLY A 70 25.30 36.97 17.24
C GLY A 70 25.43 38.09 16.20
N SER A 71 24.42 38.97 16.07
CA SER A 71 24.50 40.14 15.19
C SER A 71 25.56 41.16 15.64
N GLN A 72 25.94 41.14 16.92
CA GLN A 72 26.99 41.97 17.49
C GLN A 72 28.39 41.32 17.39
N ASN A 73 28.51 40.14 16.78
CA ASN A 73 29.70 39.28 16.77
C ASN A 73 30.17 38.81 18.16
N GLU A 74 29.28 38.83 19.16
CA GLU A 74 29.55 38.36 20.52
C GLU A 74 29.19 36.87 20.65
N PHE A 75 29.91 36.02 19.91
CA PHE A 75 29.56 34.60 19.76
C PHE A 75 29.59 33.81 21.07
N ASP A 76 30.51 34.11 21.98
CA ASP A 76 30.61 33.40 23.27
C ASP A 76 29.41 33.71 24.19
N ARG A 77 28.93 34.95 24.16
CA ARG A 77 27.69 35.31 24.85
C ARG A 77 26.48 34.68 24.18
N ALA A 78 26.42 34.73 22.84
CA ALA A 78 25.35 34.08 22.10
C ALA A 78 25.23 32.58 22.46
N ARG A 79 26.37 31.87 22.54
CA ARG A 79 26.45 30.48 23.01
C ARG A 79 25.96 30.32 24.43
N SER A 80 26.38 31.18 25.35
CA SER A 80 25.90 31.16 26.73
C SER A 80 24.38 31.28 26.80
N MET A 81 23.77 32.17 25.99
CA MET A 81 22.32 32.30 25.93
C MET A 81 21.64 31.07 25.32
N TRP A 82 22.25 30.42 24.33
CA TRP A 82 21.74 29.17 23.76
C TRP A 82 21.81 28.01 24.75
N GLU A 83 22.89 27.87 25.51
CA GLU A 83 23.04 26.84 26.54
C GLU A 83 22.04 27.05 27.68
N LEU A 84 21.84 28.29 28.14
CA LEU A 84 20.80 28.62 29.13
C LEU A 84 19.40 28.27 28.62
N ALA A 85 19.11 28.54 27.35
CA ALA A 85 17.84 28.15 26.75
C ALA A 85 17.64 26.62 26.75
N LEU A 86 18.72 25.87 26.52
CA LEU A 86 18.71 24.40 26.51
C LEU A 86 18.59 23.81 27.93
N GLU A 87 19.10 24.49 28.94
CA GLU A 87 18.91 24.11 30.34
C GLU A 87 17.43 24.20 30.75
N GLU A 88 16.72 25.23 30.26
CA GLU A 88 15.29 25.41 30.52
C GLU A 88 14.43 24.39 29.75
N ASP A 89 14.72 24.17 28.46
CA ASP A 89 13.94 23.26 27.59
C ASP A 89 14.81 22.39 26.66
N CYS A 90 15.48 21.41 27.27
CA CYS A 90 16.33 20.46 26.55
C CYS A 90 15.54 19.51 25.62
N ARG A 91 14.22 19.37 25.79
CA ARG A 91 13.38 18.45 25.00
C ARG A 91 12.90 19.07 23.70
N ASN A 92 13.01 20.38 23.56
CA ASN A 92 12.59 21.08 22.37
C ASN A 92 13.61 20.95 21.24
N HIS A 93 13.33 20.01 20.33
CA HIS A 93 14.17 19.77 19.14
C HIS A 93 14.33 21.02 18.25
N THR A 94 13.39 21.97 18.26
CA THR A 94 13.53 23.21 17.47
C THR A 94 14.60 24.13 18.02
N LEU A 95 14.85 24.09 19.33
CA LEU A 95 15.90 24.87 19.97
C LEU A 95 17.28 24.35 19.56
N TRP A 96 17.48 23.04 19.64
CA TRP A 96 18.68 22.37 19.12
C TRP A 96 18.94 22.69 17.64
N CYS A 97 17.90 22.61 16.81
CA CYS A 97 18.01 22.96 15.39
C CYS A 97 18.48 24.40 15.18
N LYS A 98 17.86 25.36 15.87
CA LYS A 98 18.17 26.79 15.71
C LYS A 98 19.58 27.12 16.23
N TYR A 99 20.01 26.49 17.32
CA TYR A 99 21.36 26.68 17.85
C TYR A 99 22.42 26.14 16.87
N ALA A 100 22.22 24.91 16.37
CA ALA A 100 23.15 24.34 15.41
C ALA A 100 23.18 25.10 14.07
N GLU A 101 22.01 25.54 13.57
CA GLU A 101 21.91 26.42 12.40
C GLU A 101 22.65 27.75 12.61
N PHE A 102 22.58 28.33 13.81
CA PHE A 102 23.32 29.55 14.16
C PHE A 102 24.83 29.34 14.09
N GLU A 103 25.37 28.25 14.65
CA GLU A 103 26.80 27.94 14.56
C GLU A 103 27.23 27.66 13.10
N MET A 104 26.35 27.04 12.30
CA MET A 104 26.59 26.80 10.86
C MET A 104 26.67 28.08 10.05
N ILE A 105 25.75 29.04 10.25
CA ILE A 105 25.75 30.33 9.55
C ILE A 105 27.06 31.09 9.82
N ASN A 106 27.56 31.00 11.05
CA ASN A 106 28.80 31.63 11.46
C ASN A 106 30.06 30.80 11.12
N LYS A 107 29.92 29.70 10.39
CA LYS A 107 30.99 28.80 9.93
C LYS A 107 31.77 28.09 11.05
N PHE A 108 31.20 27.99 12.25
CA PHE A 108 31.78 27.26 13.37
C PHE A 108 31.41 25.76 13.32
N ILE A 109 31.95 25.05 12.33
CA ILE A 109 31.56 23.66 12.02
C ILE A 109 31.78 22.71 13.21
N ASN A 110 32.91 22.83 13.92
CA ASN A 110 33.20 21.96 15.08
C ASN A 110 32.25 22.20 16.25
N HIS A 111 31.81 23.45 16.46
CA HIS A 111 30.81 23.74 17.49
C HIS A 111 29.44 23.20 17.08
N ALA A 112 29.05 23.41 15.82
CA ALA A 112 27.82 22.82 15.27
C ALA A 112 27.79 21.29 15.41
N ARG A 113 28.92 20.59 15.18
CA ARG A 113 29.05 19.14 15.42
C ARG A 113 28.77 18.76 16.86
N ASN A 114 29.42 19.43 17.81
CA ASN A 114 29.22 19.16 19.23
C ASN A 114 27.76 19.37 19.65
N VAL A 115 27.11 20.41 19.12
CA VAL A 115 25.69 20.68 19.37
C VAL A 115 24.80 19.56 18.79
N TRP A 116 25.03 19.16 17.54
CA TRP A 116 24.28 18.06 16.92
C TRP A 116 24.49 16.72 17.63
N ASP A 117 25.72 16.40 18.02
CA ASP A 117 26.04 15.17 18.76
C ASP A 117 25.31 15.11 20.11
N ARG A 118 25.26 16.24 20.83
CA ARG A 118 24.48 16.37 22.07
C ARG A 118 22.98 16.26 21.80
N ALA A 119 22.47 16.97 20.79
CA ALA A 119 21.04 16.97 20.44
C ALA A 119 20.52 15.55 20.19
N VAL A 120 21.28 14.79 19.40
CA VAL A 120 20.93 13.42 19.02
C VAL A 120 21.08 12.44 20.18
N ALA A 121 22.02 12.67 21.10
CA ALA A 121 22.14 11.87 22.32
C ALA A 121 20.96 12.10 23.29
N VAL A 122 20.45 13.33 23.38
CA VAL A 122 19.31 13.68 24.24
C VAL A 122 17.98 13.24 23.61
N LEU A 123 17.83 13.38 22.29
CA LEU A 123 16.59 13.15 21.55
C LEU A 123 16.78 12.15 20.38
N PRO A 124 17.09 10.87 20.67
CA PRO A 124 17.45 9.89 19.64
C PRO A 124 16.29 9.50 18.71
N HIS A 125 15.04 9.63 19.15
CA HIS A 125 13.86 9.27 18.36
C HIS A 125 13.34 10.40 17.45
N VAL A 126 13.98 11.58 17.47
CA VAL A 126 13.56 12.71 16.63
C VAL A 126 14.33 12.69 15.32
N ASP A 127 13.74 12.05 14.31
CA ASP A 127 14.33 11.88 12.97
C ASP A 127 14.79 13.19 12.33
N GLN A 128 14.09 14.31 12.58
CA GLN A 128 14.45 15.61 12.04
C GLN A 128 15.87 16.06 12.43
N LEU A 129 16.32 15.73 13.65
CA LEU A 129 17.66 16.07 14.12
C LEU A 129 18.72 15.30 13.32
N TRP A 130 18.52 14.01 13.11
CA TRP A 130 19.40 13.16 12.32
C TRP A 130 19.50 13.65 10.87
N TYR A 131 18.37 13.94 10.23
CA TYR A 131 18.34 14.46 8.85
C TYR A 131 19.16 15.75 8.71
N LYS A 132 18.98 16.70 9.65
CA LYS A 132 19.71 17.97 9.61
C LYS A 132 21.20 17.79 9.92
N TYR A 133 21.55 16.90 10.85
CA TYR A 133 22.93 16.61 11.18
C TYR A 133 23.68 15.98 9.99
N ILE A 134 23.10 14.95 9.38
CA ILE A 134 23.64 14.30 8.17
C ILE A 134 23.78 15.34 7.05
N ARG A 135 22.76 16.18 6.84
CA ARG A 135 22.81 17.23 5.82
C ARG A 135 23.94 18.22 6.05
N MET A 136 24.24 18.54 7.31
CA MET A 136 25.37 19.39 7.65
C MET A 136 26.71 18.73 7.29
N GLU A 137 26.92 17.46 7.65
CA GLU A 137 28.15 16.75 7.28
C GLU A 137 28.31 16.56 5.77
N GLU A 138 27.21 16.37 5.03
CA GLU A 138 27.22 16.37 3.56
C GLU A 138 27.70 17.70 3.00
N ILE A 139 27.20 18.83 3.53
CA ILE A 139 27.60 20.17 3.10
C ILE A 139 29.07 20.43 3.47
N ALA A 140 29.54 19.89 4.60
CA ALA A 140 30.94 19.93 4.99
C ALA A 140 31.86 19.03 4.14
N GLY A 141 31.30 18.16 3.29
CA GLY A 141 32.03 17.23 2.43
C GLY A 141 32.53 15.95 3.13
N ASN A 142 32.13 15.73 4.39
CA ASN A 142 32.60 14.62 5.20
C ASN A 142 31.69 13.39 5.07
N VAL A 143 31.76 12.74 3.91
CA VAL A 143 30.93 11.55 3.59
C VAL A 143 31.13 10.41 4.60
N ALA A 144 32.35 10.19 5.09
CA ALA A 144 32.64 9.16 6.08
C ALA A 144 31.96 9.44 7.43
N ALA A 145 31.94 10.69 7.88
CA ALA A 145 31.26 11.08 9.12
C ALA A 145 29.74 10.93 8.97
N ALA A 146 29.19 11.33 7.81
CA ALA A 146 27.77 11.14 7.52
C ALA A 146 27.34 9.66 7.62
N ARG A 147 28.17 8.71 7.16
CA ARG A 147 27.93 7.26 7.33
C ARG A 147 27.90 6.83 8.79
N LEU A 148 28.88 7.26 9.59
CA LEU A 148 28.91 6.93 11.01
C LEU A 148 27.66 7.44 11.75
N ILE A 149 27.16 8.62 11.36
CA ILE A 149 25.93 9.18 11.91
C ILE A 149 24.72 8.33 11.49
N PHE A 150 24.65 7.88 10.23
CA PHE A 150 23.62 6.94 9.79
C PHE A 150 23.69 5.62 10.57
N ASP A 151 24.86 5.02 10.76
CA ASP A 151 25.01 3.78 11.54
C ASP A 151 24.53 3.97 12.99
N ARG A 152 24.89 5.10 13.62
CA ARG A 152 24.39 5.46 14.97
C ARG A 152 22.87 5.61 15.00
N TRP A 153 22.28 6.21 13.96
CA TRP A 153 20.83 6.36 13.86
C TRP A 153 20.13 5.01 13.73
N MET A 154 20.66 4.14 12.88
CA MET A 154 20.08 2.82 12.63
C MET A 154 20.12 1.90 13.86
N HIS A 155 21.03 2.13 14.80
CA HIS A 155 21.05 1.42 16.08
C HIS A 155 19.76 1.62 16.90
N TRP A 156 19.11 2.78 16.76
CA TRP A 156 17.85 3.08 17.44
C TRP A 156 16.62 2.51 16.72
N THR A 157 16.81 1.68 15.68
CA THR A 157 15.76 1.06 14.86
C THR A 157 14.68 2.06 14.42
N PRO A 158 15.05 3.09 13.63
CA PRO A 158 14.10 4.10 13.16
C PRO A 158 13.17 3.54 12.07
N ASP A 159 12.12 4.30 11.74
CA ASP A 159 11.10 3.92 10.75
C ASP A 159 11.71 3.62 9.35
N GLN A 160 10.97 2.89 8.52
CA GLN A 160 11.36 2.52 7.15
C GLN A 160 11.88 3.72 6.34
N GLN A 161 11.32 4.91 6.52
CA GLN A 161 11.77 6.11 5.80
C GLN A 161 13.22 6.49 6.12
N ALA A 162 13.66 6.32 7.37
CA ALA A 162 15.04 6.58 7.77
C ALA A 162 16.01 5.65 7.04
N TRP A 163 15.72 4.34 7.00
CA TRP A 163 16.52 3.36 6.24
C TRP A 163 16.57 3.68 4.75
N LEU A 164 15.43 4.06 4.15
CA LEU A 164 15.38 4.46 2.74
C LEU A 164 16.19 5.73 2.47
N SER A 165 16.28 6.64 3.43
CA SER A 165 17.13 7.83 3.31
C SER A 165 18.62 7.48 3.30
N TYR A 166 19.03 6.48 4.10
CA TYR A 166 20.40 5.99 4.12
C TYR A 166 20.77 5.27 2.81
N ILE A 167 19.86 4.44 2.29
CA ILE A 167 20.03 3.81 0.97
C ILE A 167 20.15 4.87 -0.13
N LYS A 168 19.27 5.88 -0.13
CA LYS A 168 19.35 7.00 -1.09
C LYS A 168 20.66 7.76 -0.98
N PHE A 169 21.23 7.87 0.22
CA PHE A 169 22.54 8.47 0.44
C PHE A 169 23.64 7.65 -0.22
N GLU A 170 23.74 6.35 0.06
CA GLU A 170 24.78 5.51 -0.54
C GLU A 170 24.67 5.42 -2.07
N LEU A 171 23.44 5.47 -2.60
CA LEU A 171 23.21 5.50 -4.05
C LEU A 171 23.70 6.79 -4.72
N ARG A 172 23.72 7.93 -4.02
CA ARG A 172 24.28 9.19 -4.55
C ARG A 172 25.80 9.11 -4.72
N TYR A 173 26.47 8.33 -3.89
CA TYR A 173 27.93 8.13 -3.90
C TYR A 173 28.34 6.83 -4.59
N GLU A 174 27.42 6.22 -5.35
CA GLU A 174 27.63 5.00 -6.14
C GLU A 174 28.15 3.79 -5.35
N GLN A 175 27.92 3.76 -4.03
CA GLN A 175 28.31 2.64 -3.17
C GLN A 175 27.23 1.57 -3.15
N VAL A 176 27.17 0.78 -4.22
CA VAL A 176 26.11 -0.23 -4.42
C VAL A 176 26.20 -1.34 -3.37
N GLU A 177 27.40 -1.82 -3.05
CA GLU A 177 27.64 -2.89 -2.08
C GLU A 177 27.21 -2.49 -0.66
N LEU A 178 27.50 -1.25 -0.26
CA LEU A 178 27.05 -0.72 1.02
C LEU A 178 25.52 -0.54 1.04
N ALA A 179 24.93 -0.03 -0.03
CA ALA A 179 23.48 0.06 -0.14
C ALA A 179 22.80 -1.31 0.03
N ARG A 180 23.38 -2.39 -0.52
CA ARG A 180 22.90 -3.77 -0.31
C ARG A 180 22.96 -4.20 1.16
N GLN A 181 24.08 -3.94 1.83
CA GLN A 181 24.21 -4.24 3.26
C GLN A 181 23.16 -3.51 4.10
N VAL A 182 22.86 -2.25 3.76
CA VAL A 182 21.79 -1.48 4.43
C VAL A 182 20.41 -2.07 4.15
N PHE A 183 20.13 -2.53 2.92
CA PHE A 183 18.89 -3.23 2.60
C PHE A 183 18.73 -4.54 3.38
N GLU A 184 19.79 -5.33 3.50
CA GLU A 184 19.78 -6.56 4.31
C GLU A 184 19.49 -6.27 5.78
N ARG A 185 20.12 -5.23 6.35
CA ARG A 185 19.81 -4.78 7.72
C ARG A 185 18.37 -4.29 7.85
N LEU A 186 17.85 -3.53 6.87
CA LEU A 186 16.45 -3.07 6.87
C LEU A 186 15.47 -4.25 6.93
N VAL A 187 15.73 -5.30 6.14
CA VAL A 187 14.91 -6.52 6.08
C VAL A 187 14.99 -7.35 7.37
N GLN A 188 16.14 -7.33 8.05
CA GLN A 188 16.31 -7.96 9.36
C GLN A 188 15.55 -7.21 10.46
N CYS A 189 15.63 -5.87 10.48
CA CYS A 189 14.97 -5.03 11.47
C CYS A 189 13.45 -4.95 11.27
N HIS A 190 12.98 -4.95 10.02
CA HIS A 190 11.55 -4.89 9.68
C HIS A 190 11.10 -6.06 8.80
N PRO A 191 11.08 -7.29 9.33
CA PRO A 191 10.69 -8.50 8.58
C PRO A 191 9.29 -8.42 7.96
N ASN A 192 8.36 -7.84 8.71
CA ASN A 192 6.93 -7.92 8.43
C ASN A 192 6.51 -6.93 7.34
N VAL A 193 7.34 -5.92 7.05
CA VAL A 193 7.02 -4.87 6.09
C VAL A 193 7.36 -5.34 4.68
N VAL A 194 6.38 -5.93 3.99
CA VAL A 194 6.50 -6.40 2.60
C VAL A 194 7.03 -5.32 1.66
N SER A 195 6.63 -4.07 1.88
CA SER A 195 7.10 -2.92 1.09
C SER A 195 8.63 -2.78 1.07
N SER A 196 9.32 -3.17 2.16
CA SER A 196 10.79 -3.13 2.24
C SER A 196 11.42 -4.16 1.29
N TRP A 197 10.88 -5.38 1.28
CA TRP A 197 11.31 -6.46 0.38
C TRP A 197 11.09 -6.10 -1.09
N ILE A 198 9.91 -5.57 -1.44
CA ILE A 198 9.61 -5.12 -2.81
C ILE A 198 10.56 -4.00 -3.24
N LYS A 199 10.87 -3.04 -2.36
CA LYS A 199 11.83 -1.97 -2.66
C LYS A 199 13.25 -2.51 -2.84
N TYR A 200 13.66 -3.51 -2.06
CA TYR A 200 14.96 -4.14 -2.19
C TYR A 200 15.08 -4.90 -3.52
N ALA A 201 14.09 -5.72 -3.86
CA ALA A 201 14.10 -6.44 -5.13
C ALA A 201 14.02 -5.50 -6.34
N LYS A 202 13.18 -4.45 -6.29
CA LYS A 202 13.15 -3.39 -7.31
C LYS A 202 14.49 -2.65 -7.44
N PHE A 203 15.29 -2.58 -6.38
CA PHE A 203 16.62 -2.00 -6.43
C PHE A 203 17.61 -2.91 -7.18
N GLU A 204 17.66 -4.21 -6.87
CA GLU A 204 18.51 -5.17 -7.59
C GLU A 204 18.10 -5.30 -9.07
N MET A 205 16.78 -5.25 -9.36
CA MET A 205 16.26 -5.20 -10.73
C MET A 205 16.82 -4.01 -11.53
N ARG A 206 16.91 -2.82 -10.94
CA ARG A 206 17.44 -1.63 -11.63
C ARG A 206 18.94 -1.75 -11.91
N ARG A 207 19.64 -2.58 -11.14
CA ARG A 207 21.08 -2.83 -11.30
C ARG A 207 21.38 -3.98 -12.27
N GLY A 208 20.38 -4.77 -12.66
CA GLY A 208 20.53 -5.89 -13.59
C GLY A 208 20.92 -7.21 -12.93
N GLU A 209 20.95 -7.28 -11.59
CA GLU A 209 21.28 -8.49 -10.82
C GLU A 209 20.01 -9.32 -10.59
N ILE A 210 19.56 -10.00 -11.64
CA ILE A 210 18.27 -10.71 -11.68
C ILE A 210 18.25 -11.86 -10.67
N ASP A 211 19.32 -12.66 -10.58
CA ASP A 211 19.39 -13.81 -9.66
C ASP A 211 19.28 -13.40 -8.20
N ARG A 212 19.88 -12.24 -7.85
CA ARG A 212 19.77 -11.68 -6.50
C ARG A 212 18.39 -11.13 -6.23
N ALA A 213 17.78 -10.44 -7.20
CA ALA A 213 16.40 -9.98 -7.07
C ALA A 213 15.44 -11.15 -6.83
N ARG A 214 15.63 -12.29 -7.52
CA ARG A 214 14.87 -13.53 -7.30
C ARG A 214 15.07 -14.08 -5.89
N ASN A 215 16.31 -14.23 -5.44
CA ASN A 215 16.63 -14.69 -4.09
C ASN A 215 15.98 -13.81 -3.00
N VAL A 216 15.96 -12.48 -3.20
CA VAL A 216 15.28 -11.55 -2.29
C VAL A 216 13.78 -11.80 -2.25
N TYR A 217 13.13 -12.04 -3.40
CA TYR A 217 11.71 -12.39 -3.44
C TYR A 217 11.43 -13.75 -2.80
N GLU A 218 12.26 -14.76 -3.05
CA GLU A 218 12.13 -16.10 -2.44
C GLU A 218 12.24 -16.03 -0.92
N ARG A 219 13.24 -15.32 -0.39
CA ARG A 219 13.40 -15.11 1.05
C ARG A 219 12.24 -14.32 1.66
N ALA A 220 11.70 -13.34 0.94
CA ALA A 220 10.53 -12.58 1.37
C ALA A 220 9.31 -13.50 1.50
N LEU A 221 9.12 -14.41 0.53
CA LEU A 221 8.05 -15.40 0.51
C LEU A 221 8.23 -16.43 1.63
N GLU A 222 9.40 -17.04 1.76
CA GLU A 222 9.72 -18.00 2.81
C GLU A 222 9.44 -17.43 4.21
N LYS A 223 9.91 -16.20 4.46
CA LYS A 223 9.71 -15.55 5.76
C LYS A 223 8.23 -15.25 6.04
N LYS A 224 7.49 -14.78 5.02
CA LYS A 224 6.04 -14.56 5.14
C LYS A 224 5.25 -15.85 5.34
N LEU A 225 5.75 -16.96 4.80
CA LEU A 225 5.16 -18.28 4.97
C LEU A 225 5.46 -18.87 6.36
N ALA A 226 6.64 -18.59 6.92
CA ALA A 226 7.02 -19.01 8.27
C ALA A 226 6.21 -18.31 9.37
N ASP A 227 5.82 -17.04 9.14
CA ASP A 227 5.14 -16.24 10.16
C ASP A 227 3.68 -16.67 10.41
N GLY A 228 3.06 -17.48 9.53
CA GLY A 228 1.87 -18.33 9.76
C GLY A 228 0.55 -17.68 10.24
N ASP A 229 0.60 -16.45 10.76
CA ASP A 229 -0.37 -15.90 11.70
C ASP A 229 -0.46 -14.38 11.45
N GLY A 230 -1.51 -13.94 10.75
CA GLY A 230 -1.77 -12.51 10.55
C GLY A 230 -2.64 -12.21 9.35
N ASP A 231 -3.72 -11.48 9.59
CA ASP A 231 -4.73 -10.94 8.67
C ASP A 231 -4.20 -10.03 7.52
N ASP A 232 -2.88 -9.97 7.28
CA ASP A 232 -2.24 -9.13 6.26
C ASP A 232 -2.24 -9.80 4.86
N ASP A 233 -3.40 -10.27 4.40
CA ASP A 233 -3.59 -10.84 3.05
C ASP A 233 -3.18 -9.84 1.96
N GLU A 234 -3.37 -8.53 2.19
CA GLU A 234 -3.02 -7.46 1.25
C GLU A 234 -1.51 -7.33 1.03
N GLY A 235 -0.71 -7.51 2.08
CA GLY A 235 0.75 -7.48 1.98
C GLY A 235 1.28 -8.66 1.17
N ALA A 236 0.76 -9.86 1.41
CA ALA A 236 1.14 -11.04 0.66
C ALA A 236 0.77 -10.90 -0.82
N GLU A 237 -0.45 -10.44 -1.14
CA GLU A 237 -0.89 -10.18 -2.52
C GLU A 237 0.05 -9.22 -3.26
N GLN A 238 0.45 -8.11 -2.61
CA GLN A 238 1.40 -7.16 -3.21
C GLN A 238 2.77 -7.77 -3.51
N LEU A 239 3.26 -8.66 -2.63
CA LEU A 239 4.52 -9.37 -2.85
C LEU A 239 4.42 -10.31 -4.06
N PHE A 240 3.34 -11.09 -4.13
CA PHE A 240 3.10 -12.03 -5.22
C PHE A 240 2.91 -11.32 -6.57
N VAL A 241 2.16 -10.22 -6.62
CA VAL A 241 2.00 -9.42 -7.84
C VAL A 241 3.34 -8.83 -8.28
N ALA A 242 4.12 -8.27 -7.35
CA ALA A 242 5.43 -7.71 -7.67
C ALA A 242 6.43 -8.77 -8.17
N PHE A 243 6.39 -9.98 -7.61
CA PHE A 243 7.21 -11.10 -8.07
C PHE A 243 6.77 -11.62 -9.45
N ALA A 244 5.46 -11.71 -9.69
CA ALA A 244 4.90 -12.06 -11.00
C ALA A 244 5.30 -11.06 -12.09
N GLU A 245 5.21 -9.75 -11.82
CA GLU A 245 5.68 -8.68 -12.73
C GLU A 245 7.19 -8.75 -12.99
N PHE A 246 7.98 -9.15 -11.99
CA PHE A 246 9.42 -9.35 -12.13
C PHE A 246 9.74 -10.50 -13.09
N GLU A 247 9.16 -11.68 -12.87
CA GLU A 247 9.36 -12.84 -13.75
C GLU A 247 8.76 -12.64 -15.16
N GLU A 248 7.68 -11.86 -15.30
CA GLU A 248 7.14 -11.47 -16.62
C GLU A 248 8.16 -10.68 -17.44
N ARG A 249 8.93 -9.81 -16.79
CA ARG A 249 9.95 -8.97 -17.46
C ARG A 249 11.23 -9.72 -17.81
N TYR A 250 11.56 -10.78 -17.08
CA TYR A 250 12.84 -11.50 -17.20
C TYR A 250 12.70 -12.93 -17.72
N LYS A 251 11.66 -13.22 -18.51
CA LYS A 251 11.46 -14.51 -19.21
C LYS A 251 12.71 -15.00 -19.93
N GLU A 252 13.43 -15.96 -19.34
CA GLU A 252 13.95 -17.18 -19.97
C GLU A 252 14.68 -18.07 -18.95
N SER A 253 14.57 -19.39 -19.13
CA SER A 253 15.28 -20.49 -18.44
C SER A 253 14.58 -21.22 -17.27
N GLU A 254 14.08 -20.56 -16.21
CA GLU A 254 13.74 -21.28 -14.95
C GLU A 254 12.28 -21.23 -14.48
N SER A 255 11.35 -20.80 -15.33
CA SER A 255 9.89 -20.88 -15.04
C SER A 255 9.42 -22.30 -14.64
N GLU A 256 10.18 -23.35 -14.94
CA GLU A 256 9.88 -24.72 -14.51
C GLU A 256 10.32 -25.04 -13.08
N ALA A 257 11.39 -24.41 -12.56
CA ALA A 257 11.84 -24.60 -11.18
C ALA A 257 10.84 -23.99 -10.20
N LEU A 258 10.37 -22.77 -10.47
CA LEU A 258 9.29 -22.13 -9.73
C LEU A 258 7.96 -22.90 -9.86
N ARG A 259 7.63 -23.47 -11.03
CA ARG A 259 6.44 -24.35 -11.15
C ARG A 259 6.56 -25.62 -10.31
N LYS A 260 7.76 -26.20 -10.25
CA LYS A 260 8.03 -27.40 -9.45
C LYS A 260 8.03 -27.07 -7.97
N GLU A 261 8.63 -25.97 -7.54
CA GLU A 261 8.61 -25.52 -6.15
C GLU A 261 7.23 -25.05 -5.71
N PHE A 262 6.49 -24.27 -6.51
CA PHE A 262 5.09 -23.91 -6.20
C PHE A 262 4.18 -25.14 -6.24
N GLY A 263 4.41 -26.08 -7.15
CA GLY A 263 3.68 -27.36 -7.23
C GLY A 263 3.96 -28.27 -6.03
N ASP A 264 5.22 -28.39 -5.62
CA ASP A 264 5.67 -29.13 -4.45
C ASP A 264 5.22 -28.43 -3.15
N TRP A 265 5.14 -27.09 -3.14
CA TRP A 265 4.60 -26.30 -2.01
C TRP A 265 3.10 -26.50 -1.78
N VAL A 266 2.32 -26.53 -2.86
CA VAL A 266 0.89 -26.91 -2.80
C VAL A 266 0.73 -28.31 -2.21
N LEU A 267 1.68 -29.22 -2.47
CA LEU A 267 1.68 -30.58 -1.92
C LEU A 267 2.17 -30.65 -0.46
N ILE A 268 3.17 -29.85 -0.07
CA ILE A 268 3.72 -29.80 1.30
C ILE A 268 2.71 -29.18 2.28
N GLU A 269 1.98 -28.13 1.87
CA GLU A 269 0.96 -27.50 2.72
C GLU A 269 -0.35 -28.31 2.77
N ASP A 270 -0.72 -29.00 1.67
CA ASP A 270 -1.82 -29.98 1.64
C ASP A 270 -1.60 -31.17 2.61
N ALA A 271 -0.34 -31.46 2.96
CA ALA A 271 0.04 -32.47 3.96
C ALA A 271 0.07 -31.94 5.40
N ILE A 272 0.19 -30.63 5.61
CA ILE A 272 0.40 -30.01 6.94
C ILE A 272 -0.86 -29.30 7.46
N VAL A 273 -1.64 -28.61 6.60
CA VAL A 273 -2.75 -27.75 7.05
C VAL A 273 -4.05 -28.12 6.35
N GLY A 274 -4.80 -29.01 6.98
CA GLY A 274 -6.16 -29.34 6.58
C GLY A 274 -7.11 -28.14 6.69
N LYS A 275 -7.81 -27.87 5.58
CA LYS A 275 -9.02 -27.03 5.42
C LYS A 275 -8.83 -25.52 5.48
N GLY A 276 -8.82 -24.92 4.29
CA GLY A 276 -9.52 -23.66 4.02
C GLY A 276 -8.66 -22.41 3.93
N LYS A 277 -7.97 -22.21 2.81
CA LYS A 277 -7.50 -20.87 2.39
C LYS A 277 -7.62 -20.71 0.86
N ALA A 278 -8.57 -19.88 0.44
CA ALA A 278 -8.84 -19.46 -0.94
C ALA A 278 -8.07 -18.22 -1.50
N PRO A 279 -7.23 -17.47 -0.74
CA PRO A 279 -6.50 -16.32 -1.31
C PRO A 279 -5.45 -16.72 -2.36
N LYS A 280 -4.75 -17.85 -2.16
CA LYS A 280 -3.58 -18.28 -2.95
C LYS A 280 -3.94 -18.68 -4.39
N ASP A 281 -5.11 -19.30 -4.58
CA ASP A 281 -5.60 -19.70 -5.90
C ASP A 281 -5.82 -18.49 -6.81
N LYS A 282 -6.31 -17.37 -6.27
CA LYS A 282 -6.58 -16.15 -7.06
C LYS A 282 -5.30 -15.49 -7.56
N ALA A 283 -4.25 -15.44 -6.73
CA ALA A 283 -2.95 -14.90 -7.11
C ALA A 283 -2.28 -15.76 -8.20
N TYR A 284 -2.34 -17.09 -8.05
CA TYR A 284 -1.82 -18.02 -9.06
C TYR A 284 -2.64 -18.00 -10.35
N ILE A 285 -3.98 -17.88 -10.26
CA ILE A 285 -4.86 -17.66 -11.42
C ILE A 285 -4.54 -16.33 -12.12
N HIS A 286 -4.17 -15.28 -11.38
CA HIS A 286 -3.76 -13.98 -11.93
C HIS A 286 -2.35 -14.03 -12.54
N PHE A 287 -1.46 -14.88 -12.03
CA PHE A 287 -0.16 -15.16 -12.62
C PHE A 287 -0.31 -15.94 -13.93
N GLU A 288 -0.99 -17.09 -13.91
CA GLU A 288 -1.33 -17.86 -15.11
C GLU A 288 -2.11 -16.99 -16.11
N LYS A 289 -2.98 -16.10 -15.58
CA LYS A 289 -3.41 -14.79 -16.12
C LYS A 289 -2.64 -14.23 -17.30
N SER A 290 -1.43 -13.83 -16.93
CA SER A 290 -0.42 -13.10 -17.69
C SER A 290 0.38 -13.99 -18.63
N GLN A 291 0.52 -15.28 -18.30
CA GLN A 291 1.36 -16.21 -19.06
C GLN A 291 0.68 -16.82 -20.30
N GLY A 292 -0.63 -16.62 -20.49
CA GLY A 292 -1.35 -17.07 -21.68
C GLY A 292 -1.57 -18.58 -21.79
N GLU A 293 -1.09 -19.38 -20.84
CA GLU A 293 -1.15 -20.85 -20.83
C GLU A 293 -2.55 -21.35 -20.43
N ARG A 294 -3.50 -21.26 -21.36
CA ARG A 294 -4.93 -21.54 -21.16
C ARG A 294 -5.20 -22.96 -20.64
N GLU A 295 -4.48 -23.95 -21.17
CA GLU A 295 -4.70 -25.37 -20.84
C GLU A 295 -4.29 -25.70 -19.40
N ARG A 296 -3.18 -25.12 -18.94
CA ARG A 296 -2.71 -25.28 -17.56
C ARG A 296 -3.63 -24.58 -16.56
N ARG A 297 -4.10 -23.37 -16.90
CA ARG A 297 -5.09 -22.66 -16.08
C ARG A 297 -6.41 -23.44 -15.98
N ARG A 298 -6.83 -24.09 -17.06
CA ARG A 298 -8.00 -24.99 -17.07
C ARG A 298 -7.78 -26.17 -16.11
N ALA A 299 -6.65 -26.86 -16.21
CA ALA A 299 -6.31 -27.98 -15.33
C ALA A 299 -6.29 -27.57 -13.84
N LEU A 300 -5.80 -26.36 -13.53
CA LEU A 300 -5.84 -25.80 -12.18
C LEU A 300 -7.28 -25.60 -11.70
N TYR A 301 -8.13 -24.94 -12.49
CA TYR A 301 -9.53 -24.75 -12.13
C TYR A 301 -10.27 -26.09 -11.95
N GLU A 302 -9.98 -27.10 -12.77
CA GLU A 302 -10.54 -28.45 -12.61
C GLU A 302 -10.11 -29.07 -11.27
N ARG A 303 -8.82 -29.02 -10.92
CA ARG A 303 -8.31 -29.49 -9.62
C ARG A 303 -8.92 -28.72 -8.44
N LEU A 304 -9.07 -27.41 -8.57
CA LEU A 304 -9.65 -26.54 -7.53
C LEU A 304 -11.13 -26.85 -7.30
N VAL A 305 -11.86 -27.05 -8.39
CA VAL A 305 -13.27 -27.42 -8.34
C VAL A 305 -13.45 -28.80 -7.71
N GLU A 306 -12.62 -29.79 -8.06
CA GLU A 306 -12.69 -31.13 -7.51
C GLU A 306 -12.44 -31.17 -6.00
N ARG A 307 -11.57 -30.29 -5.49
CA ARG A 307 -11.17 -30.24 -4.07
C ARG A 307 -12.06 -29.34 -3.22
N THR A 308 -12.30 -28.11 -3.67
CA THR A 308 -13.04 -27.09 -2.89
C THR A 308 -14.54 -27.16 -3.07
N LYS A 309 -15.00 -27.55 -4.28
CA LYS A 309 -16.42 -27.70 -4.65
C LYS A 309 -17.28 -26.48 -4.29
N HIS A 310 -16.65 -25.30 -4.19
CA HIS A 310 -17.24 -24.08 -3.66
C HIS A 310 -17.84 -23.22 -4.79
N LEU A 311 -19.00 -22.60 -4.55
CA LEU A 311 -19.77 -21.83 -5.53
C LEU A 311 -18.94 -20.78 -6.27
N LYS A 312 -18.17 -19.97 -5.53
CA LYS A 312 -17.33 -18.89 -6.11
C LYS A 312 -16.26 -19.42 -7.08
N VAL A 313 -15.78 -20.64 -6.90
CA VAL A 313 -14.76 -21.25 -7.77
C VAL A 313 -15.39 -21.65 -9.10
N TRP A 314 -16.58 -22.25 -9.07
CA TRP A 314 -17.37 -22.54 -10.28
C TRP A 314 -17.66 -21.28 -11.11
N ILE A 315 -18.08 -20.19 -10.45
CA ILE A 315 -18.35 -18.91 -11.11
C ILE A 315 -17.08 -18.33 -11.74
N SER A 316 -15.95 -18.37 -11.02
CA SER A 316 -14.68 -17.84 -11.51
C SER A 316 -14.15 -18.66 -12.69
N TYR A 317 -14.31 -19.99 -12.65
CA TYR A 317 -13.93 -20.87 -13.74
C TYR A 317 -14.77 -20.63 -15.00
N ALA A 318 -16.10 -20.47 -14.85
CA ALA A 318 -16.98 -20.14 -15.97
C ALA A 318 -16.65 -18.76 -16.59
N LYS A 319 -16.39 -17.75 -15.74
CA LYS A 319 -15.93 -16.42 -16.19
C LYS A 319 -14.60 -16.49 -16.93
N PHE A 320 -13.67 -17.34 -16.47
CA PHE A 320 -12.41 -17.58 -17.18
C PHE A 320 -12.64 -18.14 -18.59
N GLU A 321 -13.41 -19.21 -18.74
CA GLU A 321 -13.72 -19.78 -20.07
C GLU A 321 -14.46 -18.81 -20.98
N ALA A 322 -15.34 -17.97 -20.42
CA ALA A 322 -16.05 -16.92 -21.15
C ALA A 322 -15.13 -15.75 -21.59
N SER A 323 -14.16 -15.38 -20.75
CA SER A 323 -13.27 -14.22 -20.96
C SER A 323 -12.05 -14.49 -21.85
N ALA A 324 -11.84 -15.73 -22.26
CA ALA A 324 -10.59 -16.21 -22.88
C ALA A 324 -10.27 -15.63 -24.28
N LEU A 325 -10.91 -14.54 -24.69
CA LEU A 325 -10.73 -13.89 -26.00
C LEU A 325 -10.64 -12.36 -25.96
N SER A 326 -10.76 -11.69 -24.80
CA SER A 326 -10.72 -10.21 -24.78
C SER A 326 -9.31 -9.60 -24.87
N LYS A 327 -8.25 -10.42 -24.80
CA LYS A 327 -6.86 -9.93 -24.69
C LYS A 327 -5.83 -10.61 -25.62
N ASP A 328 -6.25 -11.45 -26.56
CA ASP A 328 -5.36 -11.74 -27.70
C ASP A 328 -5.45 -10.53 -28.62
N GLY A 329 -4.40 -9.70 -28.61
CA GLY A 329 -4.25 -8.59 -29.54
C GLY A 329 -4.60 -9.05 -30.94
N GLY A 330 -5.59 -8.36 -31.53
CA GLY A 330 -6.23 -8.78 -32.77
C GLY A 330 -5.19 -9.18 -33.80
N ASN A 331 -5.16 -10.46 -34.13
CA ASN A 331 -4.47 -10.90 -35.32
C ASN A 331 -5.25 -10.29 -36.50
N PRO A 332 -4.68 -9.36 -37.29
CA PRO A 332 -5.43 -8.61 -38.30
C PRO A 332 -6.00 -9.50 -39.42
N ASP A 333 -5.57 -10.75 -39.50
CA ASP A 333 -5.90 -11.71 -40.55
C ASP A 333 -7.08 -12.66 -40.24
N LEU A 334 -7.75 -12.53 -39.10
CA LEU A 334 -8.88 -13.42 -38.75
C LEU A 334 -10.20 -12.92 -39.36
N SER A 335 -10.85 -13.77 -40.15
CA SER A 335 -12.19 -13.52 -40.68
C SER A 335 -13.22 -13.33 -39.55
N GLU A 336 -14.22 -12.49 -39.78
CA GLU A 336 -15.36 -12.26 -38.86
C GLU A 336 -16.06 -13.59 -38.50
N ALA A 337 -16.05 -14.57 -39.41
CA ALA A 337 -16.58 -15.92 -39.18
C ALA A 337 -15.75 -16.73 -38.17
N ASP A 338 -14.42 -16.63 -38.21
CA ASP A 338 -13.51 -17.34 -37.28
C ASP A 338 -13.59 -16.76 -35.87
N LEU A 339 -13.74 -15.43 -35.78
CA LEU A 339 -14.01 -14.74 -34.51
C LEU A 339 -15.35 -15.18 -33.92
N CYS A 340 -16.38 -15.34 -34.74
CA CYS A 340 -17.69 -15.82 -34.31
C CYS A 340 -17.63 -17.28 -33.81
N GLU A 341 -16.96 -18.18 -34.53
CA GLU A 341 -16.85 -19.59 -34.12
C GLU A 341 -16.03 -19.75 -32.83
N ARG A 342 -14.97 -18.97 -32.67
CA ARG A 342 -14.17 -18.93 -31.43
C ARG A 342 -14.95 -18.39 -30.23
N LYS A 343 -15.77 -17.35 -30.42
CA LYS A 343 -16.70 -16.84 -29.39
C LYS A 343 -17.69 -17.94 -28.99
N LYS A 344 -18.28 -18.65 -29.95
CA LYS A 344 -19.17 -19.81 -29.69
C LYS A 344 -18.46 -20.92 -28.92
N GLN A 345 -17.18 -21.18 -29.20
CA GLN A 345 -16.40 -22.18 -28.46
C GLN A 345 -16.16 -21.79 -26.99
N SER A 346 -15.89 -20.52 -26.72
CA SER A 346 -15.71 -20.00 -25.35
C SER A 346 -17.02 -20.02 -24.56
N ILE A 347 -18.13 -19.66 -25.19
CA ILE A 347 -19.48 -19.78 -24.60
C ILE A 347 -19.81 -21.24 -24.30
N ARG A 348 -19.51 -22.18 -25.21
CA ARG A 348 -19.65 -23.63 -24.97
C ARG A 348 -18.80 -24.10 -23.78
N GLY A 349 -17.59 -23.58 -23.63
CA GLY A 349 -16.72 -23.84 -22.48
C GLY A 349 -17.36 -23.41 -21.16
N ALA A 350 -17.84 -22.16 -21.09
CA ALA A 350 -18.49 -21.62 -19.90
C ALA A 350 -19.77 -22.38 -19.53
N ARG A 351 -20.63 -22.71 -20.52
CA ARG A 351 -21.83 -23.53 -20.31
C ARG A 351 -21.51 -24.90 -19.71
N ARG A 352 -20.50 -25.59 -20.24
CA ARG A 352 -20.05 -26.89 -19.73
C ARG A 352 -19.64 -26.81 -18.26
N VAL A 353 -18.98 -25.72 -17.85
CA VAL A 353 -18.59 -25.52 -16.45
C VAL A 353 -19.81 -25.34 -15.54
N PHE A 354 -20.78 -24.52 -15.96
CA PHE A 354 -22.04 -24.35 -15.22
C PHE A 354 -22.83 -25.65 -15.11
N GLU A 355 -22.97 -26.40 -16.21
CA GLU A 355 -23.64 -27.70 -16.24
C GLU A 355 -22.98 -28.69 -15.27
N LYS A 356 -21.63 -28.77 -15.28
CA LYS A 356 -20.87 -29.59 -14.33
C LYS A 356 -21.16 -29.19 -12.87
N GLY A 357 -21.14 -27.89 -12.57
CA GLY A 357 -21.43 -27.38 -11.24
C GLY A 357 -22.86 -27.65 -10.77
N ILE A 358 -23.84 -27.46 -11.64
CA ILE A 358 -25.26 -27.75 -11.34
C ILE A 358 -25.48 -29.24 -11.14
N ASN A 359 -24.88 -30.10 -11.97
CA ASN A 359 -24.97 -31.54 -11.80
C ASN A 359 -24.32 -32.01 -10.49
N TYR A 360 -23.22 -31.37 -10.09
CA TYR A 360 -22.59 -31.62 -8.79
C TYR A 360 -23.56 -31.30 -7.63
N TYR A 361 -24.12 -30.09 -7.57
CA TYR A 361 -25.08 -29.73 -6.51
C TYR A 361 -26.36 -30.58 -6.56
N LYS A 362 -26.76 -31.05 -7.75
CA LYS A 362 -27.91 -31.95 -7.90
C LYS A 362 -27.66 -33.35 -7.36
N THR A 363 -26.47 -33.90 -7.54
CA THR A 363 -26.18 -35.33 -7.25
C THR A 363 -25.43 -35.54 -5.94
N SER A 364 -24.47 -34.68 -5.64
CA SER A 364 -23.49 -34.86 -4.57
C SER A 364 -23.78 -34.02 -3.33
N ALA A 365 -24.55 -32.93 -3.47
CA ALA A 365 -24.90 -32.03 -2.37
C ALA A 365 -26.32 -31.42 -2.51
N PRO A 366 -27.37 -32.26 -2.52
CA PRO A 366 -28.75 -31.82 -2.72
C PRO A 366 -29.28 -30.88 -1.62
N GLU A 367 -28.64 -30.85 -0.45
CA GLU A 367 -28.93 -29.94 0.66
C GLU A 367 -28.53 -28.48 0.37
N MET A 368 -27.56 -28.25 -0.52
CA MET A 368 -27.06 -26.92 -0.91
C MET A 368 -27.89 -26.32 -2.05
N MET A 369 -29.19 -26.18 -1.81
CA MET A 369 -30.14 -25.69 -2.83
C MET A 369 -29.96 -24.20 -3.14
N GLU A 370 -29.54 -23.39 -2.17
CA GLU A 370 -29.28 -21.96 -2.34
C GLU A 370 -28.09 -21.71 -3.27
N GLU A 371 -27.00 -22.44 -3.08
CA GLU A 371 -25.80 -22.36 -3.91
C GLU A 371 -26.10 -22.77 -5.35
N ARG A 372 -26.94 -23.79 -5.54
CA ARG A 372 -27.43 -24.19 -6.86
C ARG A 372 -28.27 -23.10 -7.54
N VAL A 373 -29.13 -22.41 -6.78
CA VAL A 373 -29.92 -21.28 -7.30
C VAL A 373 -29.00 -20.12 -7.70
N MET A 374 -28.05 -19.76 -6.84
CA MET A 374 -27.10 -18.68 -7.10
C MET A 374 -26.24 -18.97 -8.34
N LEU A 375 -25.85 -20.23 -8.55
CA LEU A 375 -25.11 -20.65 -9.74
C LEU A 375 -25.96 -20.52 -11.02
N LEU A 376 -27.26 -20.86 -10.95
CA LEU A 376 -28.21 -20.67 -12.06
C LEU A 376 -28.49 -19.20 -12.35
N GLU A 377 -28.60 -18.36 -11.33
CA GLU A 377 -28.78 -16.90 -11.49
C GLU A 377 -27.54 -16.27 -12.15
N GLU A 378 -26.34 -16.70 -11.76
CA GLU A 378 -25.10 -16.22 -12.38
C GLU A 378 -24.95 -16.72 -13.82
N TRP A 379 -25.36 -17.96 -14.12
CA TRP A 379 -25.40 -18.46 -15.50
C TRP A 379 -26.38 -17.64 -16.35
N LEU A 380 -27.58 -17.31 -15.83
CA LEU A 380 -28.55 -16.46 -16.52
C LEU A 380 -27.98 -15.08 -16.84
N ASN A 381 -27.29 -14.46 -15.88
CA ASN A 381 -26.63 -13.16 -16.09
C ASN A 381 -25.54 -13.25 -17.16
N MET A 382 -24.79 -14.36 -17.19
CA MET A 382 -23.75 -14.57 -18.18
C MET A 382 -24.33 -14.80 -19.58
N GLU A 383 -25.41 -15.56 -19.73
CA GLU A 383 -26.10 -15.72 -21.02
C GLU A 383 -26.63 -14.38 -21.56
N ARG A 384 -27.17 -13.52 -20.67
CA ARG A 384 -27.56 -12.15 -21.05
C ARG A 384 -26.37 -11.32 -21.53
N SER A 385 -25.20 -11.50 -20.92
CA SER A 385 -23.98 -10.77 -21.28
C SER A 385 -23.43 -11.15 -22.66
N PHE A 386 -23.79 -12.32 -23.19
CA PHE A 386 -23.36 -12.79 -24.51
C PHE A 386 -24.20 -12.24 -25.68
N GLY A 387 -25.27 -11.49 -25.41
CA GLY A 387 -26.13 -10.90 -26.45
C GLY A 387 -26.77 -11.95 -27.34
N GLU A 388 -26.65 -11.79 -28.66
CA GLU A 388 -27.25 -12.69 -29.67
C GLU A 388 -26.69 -14.13 -29.65
N LEU A 389 -25.50 -14.35 -29.08
CA LEU A 389 -24.90 -15.69 -28.95
C LEU A 389 -25.35 -16.41 -27.66
N GLY A 390 -25.99 -15.69 -26.75
CA GLY A 390 -26.53 -16.21 -25.50
C GLY A 390 -27.91 -16.84 -25.66
N ASP A 391 -28.24 -17.78 -24.78
CA ASP A 391 -29.59 -18.37 -24.69
C ASP A 391 -30.11 -18.26 -23.26
N VAL A 392 -30.88 -17.21 -23.01
CA VAL A 392 -31.49 -16.91 -21.70
C VAL A 392 -32.62 -17.91 -21.38
N ASN A 393 -33.32 -18.41 -22.41
CA ASN A 393 -34.47 -19.28 -22.23
C ASN A 393 -34.04 -20.65 -21.69
N LEU A 394 -32.88 -21.14 -22.12
CA LEU A 394 -32.27 -22.36 -21.62
C LEU A 394 -32.17 -22.36 -20.09
N VAL A 395 -31.58 -21.30 -19.52
CA VAL A 395 -31.36 -21.20 -18.07
C VAL A 395 -32.64 -20.83 -17.32
N GLN A 396 -33.50 -20.01 -17.91
CA GLN A 396 -34.77 -19.61 -17.28
C GLN A 396 -35.71 -20.81 -17.07
N ALA A 397 -35.66 -21.81 -17.96
CA ALA A 397 -36.40 -23.06 -17.79
C ALA A 397 -35.89 -23.94 -16.63
N MET A 398 -34.66 -23.73 -16.16
CA MET A 398 -34.03 -24.48 -15.07
C MET A 398 -34.19 -23.82 -13.68
N LEU A 399 -34.63 -22.56 -13.63
CA LEU A 399 -34.75 -21.82 -12.38
C LEU A 399 -35.84 -22.39 -11.45
N PRO A 400 -35.56 -22.51 -10.14
CA PRO A 400 -36.52 -23.03 -9.19
C PRO A 400 -37.58 -21.99 -8.79
N LYS A 401 -38.74 -22.49 -8.34
CA LYS A 401 -39.77 -21.67 -7.71
C LYS A 401 -39.50 -21.57 -6.20
N LYS A 402 -39.48 -20.35 -5.67
CA LYS A 402 -39.35 -20.07 -4.23
C LYS A 402 -40.65 -20.43 -3.51
N LEU A 403 -40.58 -21.31 -2.53
CA LEU A 403 -41.68 -21.65 -1.62
C LEU A 403 -41.35 -21.23 -0.19
N LYS A 404 -42.36 -20.77 0.54
CA LYS A 404 -42.24 -20.56 1.99
C LYS A 404 -42.82 -21.78 2.71
N LYS A 405 -42.01 -22.48 3.50
CA LYS A 405 -42.42 -23.63 4.32
C LYS A 405 -42.29 -23.31 5.81
N ARG A 406 -43.08 -23.99 6.63
CA ARG A 406 -43.09 -23.84 8.09
C ARG A 406 -42.52 -25.11 8.72
N ARG A 407 -41.53 -24.98 9.61
CA ARG A 407 -40.97 -26.08 10.41
C ARG A 407 -41.16 -25.78 11.89
N GLN A 408 -41.49 -26.78 12.69
CA GLN A 408 -41.56 -26.64 14.15
C GLN A 408 -40.14 -26.55 14.73
N ILE A 409 -39.91 -25.57 15.61
CA ILE A 409 -38.65 -25.42 16.34
C ILE A 409 -38.84 -26.09 17.71
N ALA A 410 -38.04 -27.10 18.01
CA ALA A 410 -38.01 -27.71 19.33
C ALA A 410 -37.09 -26.88 20.24
N SER A 411 -37.59 -26.49 21.42
CA SER A 411 -36.72 -25.97 22.48
C SER A 411 -36.14 -27.13 23.29
N ASP A 412 -34.98 -26.91 23.94
CA ASP A 412 -34.22 -27.89 24.73
C ASP A 412 -35.03 -28.62 25.83
N ASN A 413 -36.23 -28.14 26.14
CA ASN A 413 -37.11 -28.73 27.17
C ASN A 413 -38.27 -29.57 26.61
N GLY A 414 -38.25 -29.96 25.33
CA GLY A 414 -39.25 -30.86 24.74
C GLY A 414 -40.67 -30.27 24.63
N LEU A 415 -40.86 -28.99 24.98
CA LEU A 415 -42.09 -28.24 24.74
C LEU A 415 -41.94 -27.42 23.44
N SER A 416 -42.92 -27.55 22.57
CA SER A 416 -42.99 -26.96 21.22
C SER A 416 -42.84 -25.43 21.27
N ALA A 417 -41.68 -24.92 20.82
CA ALA A 417 -41.40 -23.49 20.73
C ALA A 417 -41.64 -22.97 19.30
N GLY A 418 -42.93 -22.88 18.91
CA GLY A 418 -43.36 -22.16 17.70
C GLY A 418 -42.94 -22.74 16.34
N TYR A 419 -43.46 -22.13 15.28
CA TYR A 419 -43.13 -22.46 13.88
C TYR A 419 -42.13 -21.43 13.34
N GLY A 420 -40.98 -21.91 12.86
CA GLY A 420 -40.05 -21.12 12.04
C GLY A 420 -40.43 -21.19 10.56
N GLU A 421 -40.48 -20.04 9.89
CA GLU A 421 -40.63 -19.98 8.43
C GLU A 421 -39.24 -20.13 7.77
N TYR A 422 -39.10 -21.03 6.81
CA TYR A 422 -37.87 -21.19 6.01
C TYR A 422 -38.21 -21.22 4.51
N ILE A 423 -37.29 -20.75 3.69
CA ILE A 423 -37.44 -20.74 2.23
C ILE A 423 -36.97 -22.09 1.69
N ASP A 424 -37.78 -22.70 0.84
CA ASP A 424 -37.46 -23.93 0.12
C ASP A 424 -37.55 -23.68 -1.39
N TYR A 425 -36.78 -24.42 -2.18
CA TYR A 425 -36.70 -24.26 -3.63
C TYR A 425 -37.25 -25.49 -4.32
N LEU A 426 -38.24 -25.31 -5.21
CA LEU A 426 -38.73 -26.37 -6.08
C LEU A 426 -38.12 -26.23 -7.47
N PHE A 427 -37.22 -27.15 -7.83
CA PHE A 427 -36.69 -27.23 -9.18
C PHE A 427 -37.75 -27.85 -10.13
N PRO A 428 -37.87 -27.38 -11.39
CA PRO A 428 -38.89 -27.86 -12.34
C PRO A 428 -38.91 -29.39 -12.54
N GLU A 429 -37.74 -30.03 -12.49
CA GLU A 429 -37.59 -31.49 -12.63
C GLU A 429 -38.14 -32.28 -11.42
N GLU A 430 -38.11 -31.70 -10.22
CA GLU A 430 -38.60 -32.34 -9.00
C GLU A 430 -40.13 -32.25 -8.92
N SER A 431 -40.71 -31.16 -9.44
CA SER A 431 -42.16 -31.00 -9.58
C SER A 431 -42.78 -32.08 -10.47
N GLN A 432 -42.08 -32.49 -11.54
CA GLN A 432 -42.54 -33.59 -12.40
C GLN A 432 -42.57 -34.92 -11.62
N LYS A 433 -41.51 -35.25 -10.87
CA LYS A 433 -41.44 -36.47 -10.04
C LYS A 433 -42.51 -36.53 -8.96
N THR A 434 -42.83 -35.41 -8.30
CA THR A 434 -43.92 -35.36 -7.31
C THR A 434 -45.29 -35.57 -7.94
N ASN A 435 -45.53 -34.99 -9.13
CA ASN A 435 -46.78 -35.19 -9.86
C ASN A 435 -46.97 -36.66 -10.28
N PHE A 436 -45.92 -37.33 -10.73
CA PHE A 436 -45.99 -38.77 -11.05
C PHE A 436 -46.32 -39.65 -9.82
N LYS A 437 -45.74 -39.37 -8.64
CA LYS A 437 -46.07 -40.11 -7.41
C LYS A 437 -47.51 -39.90 -6.95
N ILE A 438 -48.03 -38.68 -7.08
CA ILE A 438 -49.44 -38.36 -6.75
C ILE A 438 -50.37 -39.07 -7.73
N LEU A 439 -50.06 -39.07 -9.02
CA LEU A 439 -50.83 -39.78 -10.05
C LEU A 439 -50.81 -41.30 -9.86
N GLU A 440 -49.66 -41.87 -9.47
CA GLU A 440 -49.53 -43.31 -9.17
C GLU A 440 -50.34 -43.70 -7.92
N ALA A 441 -50.30 -42.88 -6.86
CA ALA A 441 -51.08 -43.09 -5.65
C ALA A 441 -52.60 -42.97 -5.93
N ALA A 442 -53.01 -41.99 -6.74
CA ALA A 442 -54.39 -41.83 -7.19
C ALA A 442 -54.87 -43.04 -8.02
N SER A 443 -54.03 -43.54 -8.93
CA SER A 443 -54.33 -44.76 -9.71
C SER A 443 -54.50 -46.00 -8.82
N LYS A 444 -53.63 -46.18 -7.81
CA LYS A 444 -53.74 -47.27 -6.82
C LYS A 444 -55.00 -47.15 -5.97
N TRP A 445 -55.41 -45.94 -5.60
CA TRP A 445 -56.65 -45.69 -4.85
C TRP A 445 -57.89 -46.02 -5.69
N ILE A 446 -57.94 -45.59 -6.96
CA ILE A 446 -59.03 -45.91 -7.89
C ILE A 446 -59.16 -47.42 -8.09
N LYS A 447 -58.03 -48.14 -8.30
CA LYS A 447 -58.04 -49.61 -8.42
C LYS A 447 -58.59 -50.30 -7.17
N LYS A 448 -58.23 -49.82 -5.97
CA LYS A 448 -58.78 -50.36 -4.72
C LYS A 448 -60.28 -50.10 -4.58
N LYS A 449 -60.77 -48.95 -5.05
CA LYS A 449 -62.18 -48.58 -4.97
C LYS A 449 -63.08 -49.34 -5.95
N ILE A 450 -62.53 -49.73 -7.12
CA ILE A 450 -63.23 -50.58 -8.09
C ILE A 450 -63.35 -52.01 -7.54
N VAL A 451 -62.28 -52.56 -6.97
CA VAL A 451 -62.28 -53.91 -6.36
C VAL A 451 -63.23 -54.01 -5.14
N SER A 452 -63.46 -52.91 -4.42
CA SER A 452 -64.41 -52.88 -3.28
C SER A 452 -65.87 -52.67 -3.68
N ASN A 453 -66.16 -52.35 -4.95
CA ASN A 453 -67.52 -52.13 -5.46
C ASN A 453 -68.08 -53.35 -6.21
N ASP A 454 -67.24 -54.37 -6.46
CA ASP A 454 -67.59 -55.66 -7.09
C ASP A 454 -67.72 -56.81 -6.06
N GLN A 455 -67.76 -56.50 -4.76
CA GLN A 455 -68.16 -57.39 -3.65
C GLN A 455 -69.39 -56.81 -2.97
#